data_AF-A0A2I3RNU1-F1
#
_entry.id   AF-A0A2I3RNU1-F1
#
_cell.length_a   1.000
_cell.length_b   1.000
_cell.length_c   1.000
_cell.angle_alpha   90.00
_cell.angle_beta   90.00
_cell.angle_gamma   90.00
#
_symmetry.space_group_name_H-M   'P 1'
#
loop_
_entity.id
_entity.type
_entity.pdbx_description
1 polymer ?
#
loop_
_entity_poly.entity_id
_entity_poly.type
_entity_poly.pdbx_seq_one_letter_code
_entity_poly.pdbx_strand_id
1 'polypeptide(L)'
;VAASGESGTSCGGGSIEAAFMTFYSSSDPEVTDEEIKKRQLSILVHPDKNQDDADRAQKAFEAVDKAYKLLLDQEQKKRTLDVIQAGKEYVAHTEDDPELFKQAVYKQTMKLFAELEIKRKEREAKEMHERKRQRGEEIEAQEKAKREREWQKNFEESRDGCVDSWRNFQANTKGKKEKINRTFLRPPKVKMEQRE
;
A
#
# COMPACT_ATOMS: atom_id res chain seq x y z
N VAL A 1 -31.85 -19.80 0.05
CA VAL A 1 -30.42 -20.19 0.09
C VAL A 1 -29.63 -18.91 0.23
N ALA A 2 -29.24 -18.58 1.47
CA ALA A 2 -28.44 -17.41 1.79
C ALA A 2 -27.01 -17.90 2.06
N ALA A 3 -26.03 -17.38 1.33
CA ALA A 3 -24.62 -17.74 1.47
C ALA A 3 -23.84 -16.58 2.10
N SER A 4 -23.23 -16.92 3.24
CA SER A 4 -21.88 -16.57 3.67
C SER A 4 -21.50 -15.09 3.75
N GLY A 5 -21.50 -14.58 4.98
CA GLY A 5 -20.74 -13.41 5.38
C GLY A 5 -19.25 -13.73 5.44
N GLU A 6 -18.45 -12.88 4.80
CA GLU A 6 -16.99 -12.92 4.87
C GLU A 6 -16.50 -12.02 6.00
N SER A 7 -15.82 -12.67 6.95
CA SER A 7 -15.09 -12.12 8.08
C SER A 7 -13.89 -11.29 7.61
N GLY A 8 -13.92 -9.98 7.87
CA GLY A 8 -12.77 -9.08 7.73
C GLY A 8 -12.04 -8.93 9.07
N THR A 9 -10.89 -9.59 9.18
CA THR A 9 -9.88 -9.53 10.25
C THR A 9 -9.65 -8.13 10.84
N SER A 10 -9.81 -8.00 12.16
CA SER A 10 -9.33 -6.85 12.93
C SER A 10 -7.81 -6.89 13.04
N CYS A 11 -7.14 -6.02 12.30
CA CYS A 11 -5.71 -5.77 12.41
C CYS A 11 -5.43 -5.12 13.78
N GLY A 12 -4.96 -5.95 14.72
CA GLY A 12 -4.53 -5.57 16.07
C GLY A 12 -3.33 -4.63 16.05
N GLY A 13 -3.59 -3.34 15.90
CA GLY A 13 -2.67 -2.25 16.24
C GLY A 13 -2.83 -1.85 17.70
N GLY A 14 -2.57 -2.77 18.63
CA GLY A 14 -2.51 -2.47 20.07
C GLY A 14 -1.38 -1.48 20.33
N SER A 15 -1.78 -0.23 20.56
CA SER A 15 -0.94 0.96 20.48
C SER A 15 0.32 0.91 21.37
N ILE A 16 1.46 1.18 20.73
CA ILE A 16 2.77 1.48 21.34
C ILE A 16 2.63 2.68 22.31
N GLU A 17 1.62 3.52 22.11
CA GLU A 17 1.31 4.67 22.95
C GLU A 17 0.79 4.23 24.32
N ALA A 18 -0.01 3.16 24.44
CA ALA A 18 -0.51 2.70 25.75
C ALA A 18 0.61 2.17 26.65
N ALA A 19 1.62 1.53 26.02
CA ALA A 19 2.85 1.07 26.66
C ALA A 19 3.68 2.21 27.22
N PHE A 20 3.87 3.23 26.38
CA PHE A 20 4.68 4.39 26.70
C PHE A 20 3.98 5.29 27.72
N MET A 21 2.65 5.41 27.63
CA MET A 21 1.79 6.18 28.55
C MET A 21 1.87 5.65 29.99
N THR A 22 1.91 4.32 30.18
CA THR A 22 2.09 3.71 31.51
C THR A 22 3.52 3.85 32.03
N PHE A 23 4.52 3.74 31.15
CA PHE A 23 5.92 3.92 31.51
C PHE A 23 6.22 5.36 31.97
N TYR A 24 5.70 6.36 31.25
CA TYR A 24 6.04 7.76 31.46
C TYR A 24 5.26 8.42 32.61
N SER A 25 4.06 7.93 32.94
CA SER A 25 3.35 8.38 34.15
C SER A 25 4.02 7.92 35.45
N SER A 26 4.94 6.95 35.36
CA SER A 26 5.62 6.33 36.50
C SER A 26 7.09 6.74 36.61
N SER A 27 7.65 7.39 35.58
CA SER A 27 9.09 7.57 35.41
C SER A 27 9.40 9.01 34.99
N ASP A 28 10.25 9.69 35.75
CA ASP A 28 10.77 11.00 35.38
C ASP A 28 11.60 10.93 34.07
N PRO A 29 11.65 12.01 33.26
CA PRO A 29 12.41 12.05 32.00
C PRO A 29 13.93 11.97 32.17
N GLU A 30 14.44 11.91 33.41
CA GLU A 30 15.88 11.75 33.74
C GLU A 30 16.26 10.32 34.11
N VAL A 31 15.38 9.34 33.91
CA VAL A 31 15.68 7.93 34.23
C VAL A 31 16.86 7.44 33.40
N THR A 32 17.99 7.25 34.10
CA THR A 32 19.26 6.74 33.58
C THR A 32 19.15 5.25 33.24
N ASP A 33 20.03 4.75 32.36
CA ASP A 33 20.00 3.37 31.83
C ASP A 33 19.91 2.27 32.90
N GLU A 34 20.32 2.56 34.14
CA GLU A 34 20.31 1.60 35.25
C GLU A 34 18.93 1.37 35.89
N GLU A 35 17.95 2.24 35.61
CA GLU A 35 16.57 2.17 36.11
C GLU A 35 15.57 1.67 35.06
N ILE A 36 16.00 1.48 33.80
CA ILE A 36 15.25 0.72 32.79
C ILE A 36 15.33 -0.78 33.11
N LYS A 37 15.06 -1.15 34.37
CA LYS A 37 14.94 -2.53 34.81
C LYS A 37 13.54 -2.99 34.43
N LYS A 38 13.43 -3.59 33.24
CA LYS A 38 12.27 -4.38 32.74
C LYS A 38 11.56 -5.14 33.88
N ARG A 39 12.34 -5.68 34.83
CA ARG A 39 11.87 -6.43 35.99
C ARG A 39 10.88 -5.67 36.90
N GLN A 40 11.05 -4.37 37.15
CA GLN A 40 10.16 -3.64 38.08
C GLN A 40 8.77 -3.42 37.47
N LEU A 41 8.70 -2.93 36.23
CA LEU A 41 7.44 -2.64 35.56
C LEU A 41 6.72 -3.90 35.07
N SER A 42 7.46 -4.90 34.57
CA SER A 42 6.86 -6.15 34.08
C SER A 42 6.18 -6.98 35.18
N ILE A 43 6.61 -6.87 36.44
CA ILE A 43 5.96 -7.53 37.58
C ILE A 43 4.57 -6.92 37.86
N LEU A 44 4.41 -5.61 37.66
CA LEU A 44 3.15 -4.91 37.92
C LEU A 44 2.07 -5.28 36.89
N VAL A 45 2.48 -5.58 35.65
CA VAL A 45 1.56 -5.90 34.54
C VAL A 45 1.53 -7.39 34.20
N HIS A 46 2.14 -8.26 35.00
CA HIS A 46 2.22 -9.68 34.69
C HIS A 46 0.82 -10.34 34.73
N PRO A 47 0.43 -11.13 33.71
CA PRO A 47 -0.88 -11.79 33.67
C PRO A 47 -1.17 -12.67 34.88
N ASP A 48 -0.15 -13.36 35.40
CA ASP A 48 -0.24 -14.23 36.59
C ASP A 48 -0.66 -13.47 37.87
N LYS A 49 -0.34 -12.17 37.96
CA LYS A 49 -0.70 -11.34 39.13
C LYS A 49 -1.99 -10.55 38.93
N ASN A 50 -2.47 -10.44 37.70
CA ASN A 50 -3.66 -9.69 37.30
C ASN A 50 -4.65 -10.64 36.61
N GLN A 51 -4.99 -11.75 37.29
CA GLN A 51 -5.81 -12.81 36.73
C GLN A 51 -7.25 -12.36 36.43
N ASP A 52 -7.75 -11.35 37.14
CA ASP A 52 -9.07 -10.75 36.93
C ASP A 52 -9.19 -10.01 35.58
N ASP A 53 -8.07 -9.59 35.00
CA ASP A 53 -8.01 -8.85 33.73
C ASP A 53 -6.80 -9.30 32.90
N ALA A 54 -6.75 -10.60 32.64
CA ALA A 54 -5.61 -11.28 32.01
C ALA A 54 -5.30 -10.71 30.60
N ASP A 55 -6.31 -10.36 29.81
CA ASP A 55 -6.13 -9.83 28.46
C ASP A 55 -5.47 -8.44 28.48
N ARG A 56 -5.90 -7.57 29.39
CA ARG A 56 -5.30 -6.24 29.55
C ARG A 56 -3.89 -6.34 30.11
N ALA A 57 -3.66 -7.23 31.07
CA ALA A 57 -2.35 -7.47 31.66
C ALA A 57 -1.36 -7.99 30.60
N GLN A 58 -1.78 -8.96 29.78
CA GLN A 58 -0.98 -9.48 28.67
C GLN A 58 -0.62 -8.37 27.69
N LYS A 59 -1.61 -7.58 27.26
CA LYS A 59 -1.38 -6.45 26.36
C LYS A 59 -0.42 -5.43 26.94
N ALA A 60 -0.53 -5.10 28.23
CA ALA A 60 0.35 -4.18 28.93
C ALA A 60 1.78 -4.75 29.08
N PHE A 61 1.91 -6.05 29.34
CA PHE A 61 3.20 -6.72 29.43
C PHE A 61 3.94 -6.72 28.08
N GLU A 62 3.25 -7.07 26.99
CA GLU A 62 3.80 -7.03 25.63
C GLU A 62 4.23 -5.60 25.24
N ALA A 63 3.42 -4.62 25.62
CA ALA A 63 3.71 -3.21 25.50
C ALA A 63 5.04 -2.85 26.19
N VAL A 64 5.22 -3.21 27.47
CA VAL A 64 6.44 -2.96 28.24
C VAL A 64 7.66 -3.69 27.65
N ASP A 65 7.50 -4.94 27.22
CA ASP A 65 8.58 -5.71 26.58
C ASP A 65 9.03 -5.09 25.25
N LYS A 66 8.07 -4.63 24.44
CA LYS A 66 8.35 -3.95 23.17
C LYS A 66 9.03 -2.61 23.39
N ALA A 67 8.53 -1.80 24.33
CA ALA A 67 9.14 -0.52 24.69
C ALA A 67 10.57 -0.72 25.19
N TYR A 68 10.80 -1.71 26.06
CA TYR A 68 12.13 -2.07 26.52
C TYR A 68 13.07 -2.38 25.35
N LYS A 69 12.67 -3.30 24.46
CA LYS A 69 13.45 -3.68 23.26
C LYS A 69 13.79 -2.49 22.36
N LEU A 70 12.85 -1.56 22.16
CA LEU A 70 13.08 -0.35 21.37
C LEU A 70 14.07 0.60 22.04
N LEU A 71 14.08 0.68 23.37
CA LEU A 71 15.02 1.53 24.12
C LEU A 71 16.45 0.95 24.18
N LEU A 72 16.66 -0.34 23.87
CA LEU A 72 18.02 -0.88 23.68
C LEU A 72 18.67 -0.34 22.40
N ASP A 73 17.88 -0.01 21.39
CA ASP A 73 18.38 0.60 20.16
C ASP A 73 18.69 2.08 20.40
N GLN A 74 19.96 2.44 20.25
CA GLN A 74 20.46 3.79 20.50
C GLN A 74 19.81 4.83 19.57
N GLU A 75 19.48 4.46 18.33
CA GLU A 75 18.84 5.39 17.40
C GLU A 75 17.40 5.69 17.81
N GLN A 76 16.65 4.65 18.18
CA GLN A 76 15.27 4.81 18.64
C GLN A 76 15.21 5.56 19.97
N LYS A 77 16.11 5.22 20.91
CA LYS A 77 16.25 5.94 22.18
C LYS A 77 16.51 7.43 21.94
N LYS A 78 17.44 7.77 21.05
CA LYS A 78 17.71 9.17 20.69
C LYS A 78 16.46 9.86 20.12
N ARG A 79 15.76 9.24 19.17
CA ARG A 79 14.53 9.80 18.60
C ARG A 79 13.45 10.03 19.65
N THR A 80 13.28 9.10 20.60
CA THR A 80 12.33 9.27 21.71
C THR A 80 12.71 10.45 22.59
N LEU A 81 14.00 10.61 22.92
CA LEU A 81 14.50 11.76 23.70
C LEU A 81 14.31 13.09 22.96
N ASP A 82 14.56 13.12 21.65
CA ASP A 82 14.39 14.33 20.82
C ASP A 82 12.92 14.79 20.83
N VAL A 83 11.95 13.87 20.78
CA VAL A 83 10.51 14.20 20.86
C VAL A 83 10.12 14.73 22.23
N ILE A 84 10.68 14.16 23.31
CA ILE A 84 10.48 14.65 24.67
C ILE A 84 11.03 16.06 24.82
N GLN A 85 12.23 16.30 24.32
CA GLN A 85 12.88 17.61 24.36
C GLN A 85 12.08 18.66 23.58
N ALA A 86 11.59 18.33 22.39
CA ALA A 86 10.71 19.21 21.61
C ALA A 86 9.41 19.55 22.35
N GLY A 87 8.83 18.59 23.09
CA GLY A 87 7.66 18.83 23.93
C GLY A 87 7.96 19.76 25.11
N LYS A 88 9.14 19.62 25.74
CA LYS A 88 9.61 20.52 26.81
C LYS A 88 9.82 21.93 26.31
N GLU A 89 10.52 22.10 25.20
CA GLU A 89 10.78 23.41 24.58
C GLU A 89 9.48 24.13 24.22
N TYR A 90 8.54 23.42 23.59
CA TYR A 90 7.25 24.00 23.24
C TYR A 90 6.50 24.56 24.45
N VAL A 91 6.47 23.79 25.55
CA VAL A 91 5.73 24.18 26.76
C VAL A 91 6.46 25.24 27.58
N ALA A 92 7.79 25.24 27.56
CA ALA A 92 8.61 26.29 28.18
C ALA A 92 8.35 27.66 27.56
N HIS A 93 7.87 27.71 26.32
CA HIS A 93 7.46 28.94 25.66
C HIS A 93 6.03 29.37 25.98
N THR A 94 5.22 28.54 26.64
CA THR A 94 3.79 28.80 26.83
C THR A 94 3.33 28.84 28.29
N GLU A 95 4.03 28.20 29.23
CA GLU A 95 3.60 28.05 30.62
C GLU A 95 4.75 28.34 31.60
N ASP A 96 4.56 29.34 32.48
CA ASP A 96 5.56 29.77 33.48
C ASP A 96 5.34 29.14 34.89
N ASP A 97 4.17 28.53 35.14
CA ASP A 97 3.86 27.87 36.42
C ASP A 97 4.50 26.47 36.48
N PRO A 98 5.40 26.18 37.45
CA PRO A 98 6.10 24.90 37.55
C PRO A 98 5.19 23.66 37.64
N GLU A 99 3.99 23.78 38.22
CA GLU A 99 3.10 22.63 38.41
C GLU A 99 2.28 22.34 37.15
N LEU A 100 1.83 23.39 36.44
CA LEU A 100 1.22 23.26 35.12
C LEU A 100 2.24 22.85 34.05
N PHE A 101 3.48 23.30 34.15
CA PHE A 101 4.55 22.99 33.21
C PHE A 101 4.73 21.48 33.05
N LYS A 102 4.84 20.72 34.15
CA LYS A 102 5.00 19.25 34.09
C LYS A 102 3.82 18.58 33.37
N GLN A 103 2.59 19.01 33.68
CA GLN A 103 1.39 18.45 33.06
C GLN A 103 1.28 18.83 31.58
N ALA A 104 1.63 20.07 31.23
CA ALA A 104 1.61 20.56 29.87
C ALA A 104 2.68 19.87 29.00
N VAL A 105 3.90 19.69 29.52
CA VAL A 105 4.97 18.91 28.85
C VAL A 105 4.47 17.52 28.53
N TYR A 106 3.86 16.84 29.49
CA TYR A 106 3.30 15.51 29.29
C TYR A 106 2.25 15.49 28.16
N LYS A 107 1.26 16.38 28.21
CA LYS A 107 0.20 16.49 27.18
C LYS A 107 0.79 16.76 25.79
N GLN A 108 1.76 17.67 25.72
CA GLN A 108 2.38 18.07 24.46
C GLN A 108 3.24 16.94 23.87
N THR A 109 4.08 16.29 24.68
CA THR A 109 4.88 15.16 24.25
C THR A 109 3.99 14.01 23.74
N MET A 110 2.86 13.73 24.42
CA MET A 110 1.89 12.73 23.95
C MET A 110 1.28 13.10 22.59
N LYS A 111 0.91 14.37 22.42
CA LYS A 111 0.41 14.88 21.14
C LYS A 111 1.43 14.70 20.01
N LEU A 112 2.69 15.04 20.26
CA LEU A 112 3.77 14.90 19.27
C LEU A 112 4.00 13.44 18.87
N PHE A 113 3.98 12.49 19.81
CA PHE A 113 4.08 11.06 19.49
C PHE A 113 2.91 10.57 18.62
N ALA A 114 1.67 10.97 18.95
CA ALA A 114 0.48 10.61 18.17
C ALA A 114 0.55 11.16 16.74
N GLU A 115 0.96 12.43 16.57
CA GLU A 115 1.12 13.05 15.25
C GLU A 115 2.20 12.34 14.40
N LEU A 116 3.32 11.96 15.01
CA LEU A 116 4.38 11.22 14.33
C LEU A 116 3.92 9.82 13.89
N GLU A 117 3.14 9.13 14.73
CA GLU A 117 2.61 7.81 14.41
C GLU A 117 1.56 7.87 13.28
N ILE A 118 0.71 8.92 13.28
CA ILE A 118 -0.22 9.18 12.16
C ILE A 118 0.56 9.41 10.87
N LYS A 119 1.58 10.28 10.88
CA LYS A 119 2.42 10.55 9.71
C LYS A 119 3.16 9.30 9.21
N ARG A 120 3.60 8.42 10.12
CA ARG A 120 4.22 7.14 9.75
C ARG A 120 3.23 6.24 8.99
N LYS A 121 2.04 6.04 9.56
CA LYS A 121 0.98 5.23 8.93
C LYS A 121 0.55 5.81 7.57
N GLU A 122 0.42 7.13 7.47
CA GLU A 122 0.07 7.80 6.23
C GLU A 122 1.15 7.58 5.14
N ARG A 123 2.43 7.70 5.52
CA ARG A 123 3.55 7.42 4.60
C ARG A 123 3.53 5.98 4.11
N GLU A 124 3.34 5.02 5.02
CA GLU A 124 3.26 3.60 4.69
C GLU A 124 2.05 3.28 3.81
N ALA A 125 0.91 3.89 4.08
CA ALA A 125 -0.28 3.76 3.25
C ALA A 125 -0.03 4.32 1.84
N LYS A 126 0.56 5.51 1.73
CA LYS A 126 0.88 6.14 0.45
C LYS A 126 1.86 5.31 -0.37
N GLU A 127 2.92 4.79 0.26
CA GLU A 127 3.89 3.90 -0.38
C GLU A 127 3.21 2.60 -0.87
N MET A 128 2.32 2.02 -0.06
CA MET A 128 1.56 0.83 -0.43
C MET A 128 0.62 1.08 -1.61
N HIS A 129 -0.08 2.22 -1.64
CA HIS A 129 -0.94 2.62 -2.76
C HIS A 129 -0.16 2.84 -4.04
N GLU A 130 0.97 3.55 -3.95
CA GLU A 130 1.84 3.81 -5.10
C GLU A 130 2.41 2.50 -5.68
N ARG A 131 2.84 1.59 -4.81
CA ARG A 131 3.30 0.25 -5.21
C ARG A 131 2.20 -0.56 -5.89
N LYS A 132 0.94 -0.43 -5.47
CA LYS A 132 -0.20 -1.08 -6.13
C LYS A 132 -0.47 -0.46 -7.51
N ARG A 133 -0.38 0.87 -7.63
CA ARG A 133 -0.55 1.59 -8.89
C ARG A 133 0.50 1.17 -9.92
N GLN A 134 1.77 1.17 -9.53
CA GLN A 134 2.89 0.76 -10.39
C GLN A 134 2.72 -0.68 -10.90
N ARG A 135 2.32 -1.63 -10.04
CA ARG A 135 2.03 -2.99 -10.49
C ARG A 135 0.84 -3.06 -11.45
N GLY A 136 -0.21 -2.28 -11.20
CA GLY A 136 -1.36 -2.20 -12.09
C GLY A 136 -0.97 -1.70 -13.48
N GLU A 137 -0.19 -0.61 -13.54
CA GLU A 137 0.31 -0.03 -14.79
C GLU A 137 1.25 -0.98 -15.55
N GLU A 138 2.11 -1.71 -14.83
CA GLU A 138 2.98 -2.72 -15.44
C GLU A 138 2.18 -3.86 -16.06
N ILE A 139 1.14 -4.36 -15.37
CA ILE A 139 0.25 -5.40 -15.90
C ILE A 139 -0.50 -4.88 -17.12
N GLU A 140 -1.09 -3.70 -17.06
CA GLU A 140 -1.83 -3.11 -18.18
C GLU A 140 -0.92 -2.87 -19.39
N ALA A 141 0.33 -2.39 -19.16
CA ALA A 141 1.31 -2.22 -20.22
C ALA A 141 1.71 -3.56 -20.86
N GLN A 142 1.88 -4.62 -20.05
CA GLN A 142 2.15 -5.96 -20.56
C GLN A 142 0.97 -6.51 -21.38
N GLU A 143 -0.26 -6.34 -20.91
CA GLU A 143 -1.46 -6.76 -21.63
C GLU A 143 -1.64 -5.98 -22.94
N LYS A 144 -1.41 -4.66 -22.92
CA LYS A 144 -1.46 -3.82 -24.10
C LYS A 144 -0.38 -4.21 -25.11
N ALA A 145 0.86 -4.41 -24.68
CA ALA A 145 1.95 -4.87 -25.54
C ALA A 145 1.69 -6.27 -26.11
N LYS A 146 1.07 -7.17 -25.33
CA LYS A 146 0.65 -8.48 -25.82
C LYS A 146 -0.44 -8.35 -26.89
N ARG A 147 -1.47 -7.54 -26.63
CA ARG A 147 -2.56 -7.26 -27.58
C ARG A 147 -2.06 -6.62 -28.87
N GLU A 148 -1.13 -5.68 -28.76
CA GLU A 148 -0.50 -5.02 -29.92
C GLU A 148 0.36 -6.00 -30.72
N ARG A 149 1.14 -6.86 -30.06
CA ARG A 149 1.91 -7.91 -30.74
C ARG A 149 1.01 -8.92 -31.46
N GLU A 150 -0.07 -9.35 -30.83
CA GLU A 150 -1.07 -10.24 -31.45
C GLU A 150 -1.77 -9.56 -32.63
N TRP A 151 -2.15 -8.28 -32.49
CA TRP A 151 -2.72 -7.51 -33.58
C TRP A 151 -1.75 -7.35 -34.75
N GLN A 152 -0.50 -7.00 -34.48
CA GLN A 152 0.54 -6.83 -35.50
C GLN A 152 0.77 -8.13 -36.25
N LYS A 153 0.87 -9.26 -35.55
CA LYS A 153 1.01 -10.58 -36.15
C LYS A 153 -0.19 -10.91 -37.06
N ASN A 154 -1.42 -10.72 -36.56
CA ASN A 154 -2.64 -10.96 -37.36
C ASN A 154 -2.73 -10.03 -38.59
N PHE A 155 -2.30 -8.78 -38.45
CA PHE A 155 -2.26 -7.80 -39.52
C PHE A 155 -1.24 -8.18 -40.60
N GLU A 156 -0.03 -8.57 -40.19
CA GLU A 156 1.04 -9.02 -41.11
C GLU A 156 0.65 -10.31 -41.84
N GLU A 157 0.11 -11.31 -41.13
CA GLU A 157 -0.39 -12.55 -41.74
C GLU A 157 -1.50 -12.28 -42.77
N SER A 158 -2.44 -11.38 -42.45
CA SER A 158 -3.51 -10.98 -43.39
C SER A 158 -2.97 -10.19 -44.59
N ARG A 159 -1.94 -9.36 -44.37
CA ARG A 159 -1.28 -8.58 -45.41
C ARG A 159 -0.50 -9.46 -46.38
N ASP A 160 0.28 -10.41 -45.86
CA ASP A 160 1.05 -11.34 -46.68
C ASP A 160 0.13 -12.21 -47.55
N GLY A 161 -0.99 -12.71 -47.00
CA GLY A 161 -2.00 -13.41 -47.81
C GLY A 161 -2.58 -12.59 -48.96
N CYS A 162 -2.79 -11.28 -48.75
CA CYS A 162 -3.26 -10.37 -49.80
C CYS A 162 -2.17 -10.11 -50.87
N VAL A 163 -0.94 -9.86 -50.44
CA VAL A 163 0.21 -9.62 -51.33
C VAL A 163 0.53 -10.87 -52.15
N ASP A 164 0.48 -12.06 -51.56
CA ASP A 164 0.70 -13.33 -52.25
C ASP A 164 -0.40 -13.64 -53.27
N SER A 165 -1.67 -13.35 -52.93
CA SER A 165 -2.79 -13.44 -53.86
C SER A 165 -2.59 -12.51 -55.07
N TRP A 166 -2.16 -11.26 -54.83
CA TRP A 166 -1.84 -10.31 -55.91
C TRP A 166 -0.63 -10.75 -56.75
N ARG A 167 0.46 -11.20 -56.12
CA ARG A 167 1.65 -11.71 -56.82
C ARG A 167 1.31 -12.92 -57.68
N ASN A 168 0.52 -13.86 -57.18
CA ASN A 168 0.03 -15.02 -57.93
C ASN A 168 -0.89 -14.62 -59.09
N PHE A 169 -1.78 -13.64 -58.89
CA PHE A 169 -2.61 -13.09 -59.96
C PHE A 169 -1.77 -12.47 -61.08
N GLN A 170 -0.74 -11.69 -60.71
CA GLN A 170 0.19 -11.05 -61.66
C GLN A 170 1.08 -12.08 -62.39
N ALA A 171 1.52 -13.13 -61.69
CA ALA A 171 2.28 -14.22 -62.29
C ALA A 171 1.43 -15.04 -63.28
N ASN A 172 0.17 -15.34 -62.94
CA ASN A 172 -0.78 -16.03 -63.83
C ASN A 172 -1.14 -15.21 -65.07
N THR A 173 -1.19 -13.87 -64.98
CA THR A 173 -1.43 -13.00 -66.15
C THR A 173 -0.24 -12.91 -67.11
N LYS A 174 0.99 -13.17 -66.65
CA LYS A 174 2.19 -13.20 -67.51
C LYS A 174 2.41 -14.56 -68.19
N GLY A 175 1.86 -15.66 -67.66
CA GLY A 175 2.04 -17.02 -68.20
C GLY A 175 0.94 -17.52 -69.14
N LYS A 176 -0.30 -17.00 -69.05
CA LYS A 176 -1.42 -17.47 -69.88
C LYS A 176 -1.92 -16.40 -70.85
N LYS A 177 -1.33 -16.39 -72.06
CA LYS A 177 -1.96 -15.80 -73.25
C LYS A 177 -2.82 -16.86 -73.96
N GLU A 178 -3.63 -17.59 -73.21
CA GLU A 178 -4.69 -18.44 -73.78
C GLU A 178 -5.92 -17.59 -74.02
N LYS A 179 -6.44 -17.65 -75.25
CA LYS A 179 -7.61 -16.91 -75.72
C LYS A 179 -8.88 -17.40 -75.00
N ILE A 180 -9.11 -16.93 -73.78
CA ILE A 180 -10.39 -17.12 -73.10
C ILE A 180 -11.39 -16.17 -73.79
N ASN A 181 -12.35 -16.73 -74.52
CA ASN A 181 -13.48 -16.02 -75.10
C ASN A 181 -14.22 -15.25 -74.00
N ARG A 182 -14.02 -13.92 -73.92
CA ARG A 182 -14.61 -12.99 -72.93
C ARG A 182 -16.10 -12.72 -73.17
N THR A 183 -16.91 -13.75 -73.41
CA THR A 183 -18.38 -13.61 -73.49
C THR A 183 -19.05 -13.65 -72.12
N PHE A 184 -18.37 -14.13 -71.08
CA PHE A 184 -18.92 -14.30 -69.73
C PHE A 184 -18.78 -13.08 -68.80
N LEU A 185 -17.96 -12.08 -69.15
CA LEU A 185 -17.75 -10.86 -68.34
C LEU A 185 -18.69 -9.70 -68.73
N ARG A 186 -19.77 -9.97 -69.49
CA ARG A 186 -20.77 -8.94 -69.74
C ARG A 186 -21.67 -8.81 -68.51
N PRO A 187 -21.76 -7.62 -67.88
CA PRO A 187 -22.65 -7.42 -66.74
C PRO A 187 -24.10 -7.78 -67.12
N PRO A 188 -24.86 -8.46 -66.24
CA PRO A 188 -26.27 -8.74 -66.48
C PRO A 188 -27.02 -7.43 -66.76
N LYS A 189 -27.82 -7.38 -67.83
CA LYS A 189 -28.66 -6.21 -68.12
C LYS A 189 -29.69 -6.05 -67.01
N VAL A 190 -29.58 -4.95 -66.26
CA VAL A 190 -30.55 -4.54 -65.26
C VAL A 190 -31.91 -4.35 -65.94
N LYS A 191 -32.90 -5.16 -65.56
CA LYS A 191 -34.30 -4.92 -65.93
C LYS A 191 -34.83 -3.85 -64.98
N MET A 192 -35.18 -2.68 -65.49
CA MET A 192 -35.94 -1.71 -64.69
C MET A 192 -37.34 -2.27 -64.45
N GLU A 193 -37.67 -2.49 -63.18
CA GLU A 193 -39.01 -2.86 -62.74
C GLU A 193 -39.96 -1.69 -63.03
N GLN A 194 -41.06 -1.94 -63.74
CA GLN A 194 -42.08 -0.93 -63.96
C GLN A 194 -42.79 -0.69 -62.63
N ARG A 195 -42.71 0.54 -62.15
CA ARG A 195 -43.43 1.00 -60.97
C ARG A 195 -44.88 1.24 -61.39
N GLU A 196 -45.81 0.45 -60.86
CA GLU A 196 -47.24 0.81 -60.85
C GLU A 196 -47.48 2.02 -59.93
#